data_AF-A0A924I7M6-F1
#
_entry.id   AF-A0A924I7M6-F1
#
_cell.length_a   1.000
_cell.length_b   1.000
_cell.length_c   1.000
_cell.angle_alpha   90.00
_cell.angle_beta   90.00
_cell.angle_gamma   90.00
#
_symmetry.space_group_name_H-M   'P 1'
#
loop_
_entity.id
_entity.type
_entity.pdbx_description
1 polymer ?
#
loop_
_entity_poly.entity_id
_entity_poly.type
_entity_poly.pdbx_seq_one_letter_code
_entity_poly.pdbx_strand_id
1 'polypeptide(L)' 'MKKDKQSPHDKKVAHVMHKFKEGDLHSSKSDVIVTNPKQAIAIALHEAEGLDKKSKK' A
#
# COMPACT_ATOMS: atom_id res chain seq x y z
N MET A 1 -22.67 -8.35 -13.80
CA MET A 1 -21.93 -8.04 -12.57
C MET A 1 -21.41 -6.62 -12.62
N LYS A 2 -21.71 -5.78 -11.62
CA LYS A 2 -21.09 -4.46 -11.51
C LYS A 2 -19.62 -4.70 -11.23
N LYS A 3 -18.75 -4.30 -12.16
CA LYS A 3 -17.31 -4.31 -11.96
C LYS A 3 -17.06 -3.14 -11.01
N ASP A 4 -17.15 -3.40 -9.70
CA ASP A 4 -16.85 -2.40 -8.68
C ASP A 4 -15.47 -1.86 -9.01
N LYS A 5 -15.45 -0.62 -9.51
CA LYS A 5 -14.26 0.01 -10.03
C LYS A 5 -13.42 0.35 -8.80
N GLN A 6 -12.63 -0.62 -8.33
CA GLN A 6 -11.72 -0.44 -7.19
C GLN A 6 -10.96 0.86 -7.41
N SER A 7 -11.04 1.75 -6.41
CA SER A 7 -10.39 3.04 -6.52
C SER A 7 -8.87 2.83 -6.65
N PRO A 8 -8.13 3.77 -7.26
CA PRO A 8 -6.67 3.69 -7.33
C PRO A 8 -6.05 3.50 -5.94
N HIS A 9 -6.68 4.09 -4.93
CA HIS A 9 -6.35 3.93 -3.52
C HIS A 9 -6.47 2.48 -3.07
N ASP A 10 -7.62 1.83 -3.29
CA ASP A 10 -7.86 0.44 -2.87
C ASP A 10 -6.90 -0.54 -3.54
N LYS A 11 -6.58 -0.31 -4.82
CA LYS A 11 -5.61 -1.13 -5.55
C LYS A 11 -4.22 -1.04 -4.93
N LYS A 12 -3.82 0.15 -4.47
CA LYS A 12 -2.51 0.36 -3.86
C LYS A 12 -2.44 -0.29 -2.47
N VAL A 13 -3.49 -0.12 -1.68
CA VAL A 13 -3.61 -0.80 -0.38
C VAL A 13 -3.54 -2.32 -0.56
N ALA A 14 -4.29 -2.87 -1.51
CA ALA A 14 -4.26 -4.30 -1.81
C ALA A 14 -2.87 -4.77 -2.25
N HIS A 15 -2.16 -4.00 -3.08
CA HIS A 15 -0.82 -4.32 -3.54
C HIS A 15 0.20 -4.38 -2.39
N VAL A 16 0.19 -3.38 -1.50
CA VAL A 16 1.09 -3.35 -0.33
C VAL A 16 0.78 -4.50 0.62
N MET A 17 -0.50 -4.78 0.88
CA MET A 17 -0.91 -5.89 1.72
C MET A 17 -0.56 -7.25 1.11
N HIS A 18 -0.59 -7.37 -0.22
CA HIS A 18 -0.15 -8.58 -0.92
C HIS A 18 1.35 -8.82 -0.71
N LYS A 19 2.19 -7.79 -0.93
CA LYS A 19 3.63 -7.86 -0.67
C LYS A 19 3.94 -8.21 0.79
N PHE A 20 3.18 -7.66 1.74
CA PHE A 20 3.31 -8.00 3.15
C PHE A 20 2.99 -9.49 3.40
N LYS A 21 1.92 -10.00 2.79
CA LYS A 21 1.54 -11.43 2.87
C LYS A 21 2.61 -12.34 2.27
N GLU A 22 3.28 -11.90 1.21
CA GLU A 22 4.39 -12.62 0.56
C GLU A 22 5.73 -12.49 1.32
N GLY A 23 5.82 -11.59 2.31
CA GLY A 23 7.06 -11.33 3.04
C GLY A 23 8.07 -10.45 2.28
N ASP A 24 7.61 -9.69 1.28
CA ASP A 24 8.43 -8.84 0.40
C ASP A 24 8.21 -7.33 0.65
N LEU A 25 7.49 -6.96 1.71
CA LEU A 25 7.28 -5.55 2.04
C LEU A 25 8.51 -4.95 2.71
N HIS A 26 9.17 -3.98 2.05
CA HIS A 26 10.36 -3.30 2.58
C HIS A 26 10.02 -2.00 3.31
N SER A 27 10.76 -1.70 4.37
CA SER A 27 10.66 -0.43 5.10
C SER A 27 11.36 0.71 4.34
N SER A 28 10.75 1.88 4.27
CA SER A 28 11.36 3.01 3.54
C SER A 28 12.63 3.59 4.17
N LYS A 29 12.91 3.25 5.45
CA LYS A 29 14.09 3.75 6.18
C LYS A 29 15.28 2.78 6.19
N SER A 30 15.07 1.51 5.85
CA SER A 30 16.09 0.45 5.95
C SER A 30 15.66 -0.74 5.10
N ASP A 31 16.61 -1.52 4.56
CA ASP A 31 16.35 -2.74 3.75
C ASP A 31 15.78 -3.94 4.54
N VAL A 32 15.05 -3.65 5.62
CA VAL A 32 14.44 -4.64 6.51
C VAL A 32 13.02 -4.93 6.03
N ILE A 33 12.68 -6.21 6.00
CA ILE A 33 11.32 -6.68 5.73
C ILE A 33 10.40 -6.28 6.88
N VAL A 34 9.27 -5.67 6.53
CA VAL A 34 8.21 -5.30 7.45
C VAL A 34 7.50 -6.57 7.88
N THR A 35 7.64 -6.92 9.16
CA THR A 35 6.96 -8.07 9.78
C THR A 35 5.75 -7.66 10.60
N ASN A 36 5.65 -6.38 10.97
CA ASN A 36 4.55 -5.87 11.79
C ASN A 36 3.34 -5.46 10.92
N PRO A 37 2.16 -6.09 11.11
CA PRO A 37 0.97 -5.75 10.33
C PRO A 37 0.51 -4.29 10.47
N LYS A 38 0.67 -3.69 11.66
CA LYS A 38 0.28 -2.28 11.88
C LYS A 38 1.14 -1.33 11.04
N GLN A 39 2.42 -1.65 10.91
CA GLN A 39 3.35 -0.87 10.08
C GLN A 39 3.02 -1.04 8.60
N ALA A 40 2.69 -2.26 8.17
CA ALA A 40 2.29 -2.54 6.80
C ALA A 40 1.03 -1.73 6.42
N ILE A 41 0.02 -1.68 7.29
CA ILE A 41 -1.20 -0.87 7.08
C ILE A 41 -0.87 0.62 6.97
N ALA A 42 0.02 1.13 7.83
CA ALA A 42 0.43 2.53 7.77
C ALA A 42 1.12 2.88 6.44
N ILE A 43 1.97 1.99 5.93
CA ILE A 43 2.64 2.16 4.62
C ILE A 43 1.60 2.12 3.50
N ALA A 44 0.66 1.18 3.55
CA ALA A 44 -0.39 1.04 2.54
C ALA A 44 -1.26 2.30 2.43
N LEU A 45 -1.68 2.86 3.57
CA LEU A 45 -2.46 4.09 3.60
C LEU A 45 -1.63 5.28 3.11
N HIS A 46 -0.38 5.40 3.54
CA HIS A 46 0.50 6.49 3.12
C HIS A 46 0.81 6.47 1.61
N GLU A 47 1.11 5.29 1.05
CA GLU A 47 1.31 5.12 -0.39
C GLU A 47 0.05 5.44 -1.19
N ALA A 48 -1.11 5.02 -0.69
CA ALA A 48 -2.38 5.24 -1.36
C ALA A 48 -2.79 6.73 -1.32
N GLU A 49 -2.57 7.43 -0.21
CA GLU A 49 -2.80 8.88 -0.09
C GLU A 49 -1.81 9.70 -0.95
N GLY A 50 -0.57 9.23 -1.11
CA GLY A 50 0.42 9.86 -1.99
C GLY A 50 0.01 9.90 -3.47
N LEU A 51 -0.89 9.02 -3.91
CA LEU A 51 -1.44 9.05 -5.27
C LEU A 51 -2.34 10.27 -5.49
N ASP A 52 -3.18 10.61 -4.51
CA ASP A 52 -4.10 11.75 -4.59
C ASP A 52 -3.35 13.08 -4.69
N LYS A 53 -2.19 13.16 -4.02
CA LYS A 53 -1.29 14.32 -4.03
C LYS A 53 -0.53 14.45 -5.36
N LYS A 54 -0.19 13.35 -6.04
CA LYS A 54 0.43 13.39 -7.38
C LYS A 54 -0.54 13.85 -8.47
N SER A 55 -1.84 13.57 -8.33
CA SER A 55 -2.87 14.06 -9.25
C SER A 55 -3.24 15.54 -9.06
N LYS A 56 -2.79 16.19 -7.97
CA LYS A 56 -3.02 17.61 -7.68
C LYS A 56 -1.78 18.49 -7.89
N LYS A 57 -0.71 17.95 -8.47
CA LYS A 57 0.54 18.69 -8.73
C LYS A 57 0.71 18.97 -10.21
#